data_AF-A0A0E3ZKU2-F1
#
_entry.id   AF-A0A0E3ZKU2-F1
#
_cell.length_a   1.000
_cell.length_b   1.000
_cell.length_c   1.000
_cell.angle_alpha   90.00
_cell.angle_beta   90.00
_cell.angle_gamma   90.00
#
_symmetry.space_group_name_H-M   'P 1'
#
loop_
_entity.id
_entity.type
_entity.pdbx_description
1 polymer ?
#
loop_
_entity_poly.entity_id
_entity_poly.type
_entity_poly.pdbx_seq_one_letter_code
_entity_poly.pdbx_strand_id
1 'polypeptide(L)' 'MHCQLEHSGEVNEVGVARKIQMSVEAIAIGPIQKGLEQMDLGAKAVFEGFLAPKTLRNQRLVFHITNIQLKN' A
#
# COMPACT_ATOMS: atom_id res chain seq x y z
N MET A 1 1.31 11.84 -5.53
CA MET A 1 0.20 11.04 -6.11
C MET A 1 -0.48 10.21 -5.04
N HIS A 2 -1.82 10.11 -5.06
CA HIS A 2 -2.59 9.22 -4.19
C HIS A 2 -3.07 8.00 -4.98
N CYS A 3 -3.15 6.84 -4.34
CA CYS A 3 -3.76 5.63 -4.89
C CYS A 3 -4.44 4.81 -3.80
N GLN A 4 -5.24 3.82 -4.22
CA GLN A 4 -5.81 2.81 -3.34
C GLN A 4 -5.10 1.48 -3.61
N LEU A 5 -4.59 0.84 -2.57
CA LEU A 5 -3.98 -0.48 -2.65
C LEU A 5 -4.94 -1.51 -2.07
N GLU A 6 -5.07 -2.64 -2.76
CA GLU A 6 -5.82 -3.80 -2.30
C GLU A 6 -4.85 -4.93 -1.95
N HIS A 7 -5.01 -5.52 -0.78
CA HIS A 7 -4.28 -6.69 -0.33
C HIS A 7 -5.25 -7.79 0.06
N SER A 8 -5.04 -8.98 -0.49
CA SER A 8 -5.75 -10.19 -0.10
C SER A 8 -4.78 -11.34 0.11
N GLY A 9 -4.96 -12.13 1.16
CA GLY A 9 -4.08 -13.25 1.44
C GLY A 9 -4.50 -14.04 2.67
N GLU A 10 -3.57 -14.83 3.18
CA GLU A 10 -3.69 -15.58 4.41
C GLU A 10 -2.46 -15.31 5.27
N VAL A 11 -2.67 -15.13 6.57
CA VAL A 11 -1.62 -14.96 7.56
C VAL A 11 -1.75 -16.00 8.66
N ASN A 12 -0.63 -16.31 9.31
CA ASN A 12 -0.66 -17.11 10.54
C ASN A 12 -0.90 -16.18 11.73
N GLU A 13 -1.97 -16.43 12.47
CA GLU A 13 -2.31 -15.73 13.71
C GLU A 13 -2.30 -16.76 14.85
N VAL A 14 -1.16 -16.81 15.57
CA VAL A 14 -0.93 -17.74 16.69
C VAL A 14 -1.16 -19.21 16.28
N GLY A 15 -0.57 -19.63 15.16
CA GLY A 15 -0.72 -20.98 14.64
C GLY A 15 -1.98 -21.22 13.81
N VAL A 16 -2.91 -20.26 13.77
CA VAL A 16 -4.17 -20.38 13.02
C VAL A 16 -4.09 -19.63 11.70
N ALA A 17 -4.49 -20.27 10.61
CA ALA A 17 -4.64 -19.63 9.31
C ALA A 17 -5.82 -18.64 9.32
N ARG A 18 -5.55 -17.38 8.98
CA ARG A 18 -6.57 -16.33 8.87
C ARG A 18 -6.55 -15.67 7.50
N LYS A 19 -7.70 -15.70 6.82
CA LYS A 19 -7.90 -14.93 5.58
C LYS A 19 -7.99 -13.44 5.89
N ILE A 20 -7.28 -12.64 5.11
CA ILE A 20 -7.31 -11.18 5.20
C ILE A 20 -7.64 -10.55 3.86
N GLN A 21 -8.40 -9.47 3.93
CA GLN A 21 -8.67 -8.55 2.83
C GLN A 21 -8.57 -7.14 3.41
N MET A 22 -7.79 -6.28 2.77
CA MET A 22 -7.52 -4.93 3.23
C MET A 22 -7.44 -3.99 2.04
N SER A 23 -8.11 -2.85 2.19
CA SER A 23 -7.97 -1.70 1.31
C SER A 23 -7.28 -0.58 2.08
N VAL A 24 -6.20 -0.03 1.54
CA VAL A 24 -5.43 1.05 2.19
C VAL A 24 -5.20 2.22 1.24
N GLU A 25 -5.49 3.44 1.72
CA GLU A 25 -5.13 4.65 0.99
C GLU A 25 -3.61 4.82 1.09
N ALA A 26 -2.96 5.09 -0.05
CA ALA A 26 -1.52 5.26 -0.11
C ALA A 26 -1.13 6.54 -0.86
N ILE A 27 0.06 7.05 -0.55
CA ILE A 27 0.63 8.25 -1.16
C ILE A 27 2.08 8.00 -1.58
N ALA A 28 2.39 8.39 -2.82
CA ALA A 28 3.72 8.40 -3.40
C ALA A 28 4.16 9.85 -3.62
N ILE A 29 5.37 10.21 -3.17
CA ILE A 29 5.91 11.58 -3.27
C ILE A 29 7.29 11.53 -3.94
N GLY A 30 7.54 12.46 -4.86
CA GLY A 30 8.85 12.59 -5.50
C GLY A 30 9.10 11.51 -6.57
N PRO A 31 10.34 11.02 -6.74
CA PRO A 31 10.71 10.14 -7.86
C PRO A 31 9.85 8.88 -8.00
N ILE A 32 9.35 8.34 -6.89
CA ILE A 32 8.54 7.11 -6.88
C ILE A 32 7.15 7.29 -7.49
N GLN A 33 6.65 8.53 -7.57
CA GLN A 33 5.39 8.85 -8.21
C GLN A 33 5.36 8.40 -9.68
N LYS A 34 6.45 8.62 -10.42
CA LYS A 34 6.50 8.25 -11.85
C LYS A 34 6.37 6.75 -12.08
N GLY A 35 6.96 5.94 -11.21
CA GLY A 35 6.83 4.49 -11.27
C GLY A 35 5.38 4.06 -11.06
N LEU A 36 4.72 4.65 -10.06
CA LEU A 36 3.32 4.37 -9.75
C LEU A 36 2.35 4.83 -10.87
N GLU A 37 2.61 5.97 -11.51
CA GLU A 37 1.79 6.48 -12.63
C GLU A 37 1.82 5.58 -13.87
N GLN A 38 2.89 4.81 -14.04
CA GLN A 38 3.06 3.89 -15.17
C GLN A 38 2.51 2.48 -14.89
N MET A 39 2.09 2.19 -13.67
CA MET A 39 1.53 0.89 -13.32
C MET A 39 0.08 0.78 -13.78
N ASP A 40 -0.26 -0.34 -14.41
CA ASP A 40 -1.64 -0.67 -14.74
C ASP A 40 -2.49 -0.90 -13.47
N LEU A 41 -3.77 -0.53 -13.53
CA LEU A 41 -4.71 -0.89 -12.46
C LEU A 41 -4.78 -2.42 -12.31
N GLY A 42 -4.64 -2.89 -11.08
CA GLY A 42 -4.61 -4.32 -10.76
C GLY A 42 -3.23 -4.97 -10.91
N ALA A 43 -2.19 -4.23 -11.33
CA ALA A 43 -0.82 -4.73 -11.29
C ALA A 43 -0.43 -5.14 -9.85
N LYS A 44 0.24 -6.29 -9.73
CA LYS A 44 0.69 -6.80 -8.43
C LYS A 44 2.10 -6.31 -8.16
N ALA A 45 2.31 -5.80 -6.95
CA ALA A 45 3.62 -5.36 -6.50
C ALA A 45 3.76 -5.54 -4.98
N VAL A 46 4.99 -5.50 -4.51
CA VAL A 46 5.33 -5.25 -3.10
C VAL A 46 5.57 -3.76 -2.96
N PHE A 47 4.85 -3.14 -2.03
CA PHE A 47 5.02 -1.73 -1.67
C PHE A 47 5.61 -1.66 -0.26
N GLU A 48 6.66 -0.85 -0.08
CA GLU A 48 7.29 -0.62 1.22
C GLU A 48 7.16 0.85 1.60
N GLY A 49 7.22 1.13 2.91
CA GLY A 49 6.99 2.47 3.42
C GLY A 49 6.60 2.51 4.88
N PHE A 50 5.84 3.53 5.26
CA PHE A 50 5.37 3.74 6.63
C PHE A 50 3.93 4.25 6.69
N LEU A 51 3.26 4.04 7.82
CA LEU A 51 1.92 4.58 8.09
C LEU A 51 2.05 5.89 8.86
N ALA A 52 1.27 6.89 8.46
CA ALA A 52 1.17 8.16 9.19
C ALA A 52 -0.27 8.72 9.11
N PRO A 53 -0.68 9.59 10.04
CA PRO A 53 -1.87 10.40 9.89
C PRO A 53 -1.87 11.15 8.55
N LYS A 54 -2.99 11.13 7.82
CA LYS A 54 -3.13 11.81 6.55
C LYS A 54 -2.86 13.32 6.66
N THR A 55 -3.33 13.94 7.73
CA THR A 55 -2.97 15.32 8.10
C THR A 55 -3.01 15.49 9.62
N LEU A 56 -2.53 16.62 10.15
CA LEU A 56 -2.66 16.96 11.57
C LEU A 56 -4.12 16.99 12.07
N ARG A 57 -5.08 17.29 11.18
CA ARG A 57 -6.52 17.33 11.50
C ARG A 57 -7.25 16.03 11.17
N ASN A 58 -6.72 15.22 10.25
CA ASN A 58 -7.29 13.94 9.85
C ASN A 58 -6.33 12.81 10.22
N GLN A 59 -6.63 12.14 11.34
CA GLN A 59 -5.82 11.06 11.89
C GLN A 59 -6.02 9.71 11.21
N ARG A 60 -6.81 9.62 10.14
CA ARG A 60 -6.89 8.41 9.32
C ARG A 60 -5.48 8.08 8.80
N LEU A 61 -5.05 6.84 9.00
CA LEU A 61 -3.75 6.39 8.52
C LEU A 61 -3.74 6.30 7.00
N VAL A 62 -2.67 6.82 6.40
CA VAL A 62 -2.31 6.68 4.99
C VAL A 62 -0.94 6.01 4.91
N PHE A 63 -0.75 5.17 3.91
CA PHE A 63 0.51 4.49 3.66
C PHE A 63 1.41 5.32 2.74
N HIS A 64 2.53 5.81 3.27
CA HIS A 64 3.53 6.56 2.51
C HIS A 64 4.50 5.59 1.84
N ILE A 65 4.44 5.48 0.52
CA ILE A 65 5.25 4.54 -0.27
C ILE A 65 6.66 5.11 -0.45
N THR A 66 7.67 4.33 -0.10
CA THR A 66 9.09 4.65 -0.28
C THR A 66 9.80 3.72 -1.26
N ASN A 67 9.23 2.55 -1.55
CA ASN A 67 9.75 1.62 -2.56
C ASN A 67 8.61 0.80 -3.21
N ILE A 68 8.79 0.42 -4.48
CA ILE A 68 7.87 -0.42 -5.25
C ILE A 68 8.69 -1.51 -5.96
N GLN A 69 8.33 -2.77 -5.73
CA GLN A 69 8.86 -3.91 -6.47
C GLN A 69 7.73 -4.63 -7.20
N LEU A 70 7.74 -4.60 -8.53
CA LEU A 70 6.77 -5.34 -9.33
C LEU A 70 6.87 -6.84 -9.06
N LYS A 71 5.72 -7.50 -8.89
CA LYS A 71 5.65 -8.96 -8.89
C LYS A 71 5.38 -9.41 -10.32
N ASN A 72 6.31 -10.17 -10.86
CA ASN A 72 6.13 -10.91 -12.11
C ASN A 72 5.01 -11.96 -11.97
#